data_AF-A0A8T7HLU5-F1
#
_entry.id   AF-A0A8T7HLU5-F1
#
_cell.length_a   1.000
_cell.length_b   1.000
_cell.length_c   1.000
_cell.angle_alpha   90.00
_cell.angle_beta   90.00
_cell.angle_gamma   90.00
#
_symmetry.space_group_name_H-M   'P 1'
#
loop_
_entity.id
_entity.type
_entity.pdbx_description
1 polymer ?
#
loop_
_entity_poly.entity_id
_entity_poly.type
_entity_poly.pdbx_seq_one_letter_code
_entity_poly.pdbx_strand_id
1 'polypeptide(L)'
;MNKLKGLIEGMAYKELKAIQRDLAEGNMGRLVKERLDEIEAKLGRQEHICPTCGAKLAEETAKYHLVFGPPDFRQRAMFCGLDCLSFFLEKLKQERAPLYHESER
;
A
#
# COMPACT_ATOMS: atom_id res chain seq x y z
N MET A 1 -11.79 -15.06 13.64
CA MET A 1 -11.23 -16.42 13.50
C MET A 1 -9.75 -16.34 13.21
N ASN A 2 -8.91 -17.03 13.98
CA ASN A 2 -7.47 -17.07 13.75
C ASN A 2 -7.16 -18.09 12.63
N LYS A 3 -6.76 -17.60 11.44
CA LYS A 3 -6.46 -18.46 10.28
C LYS A 3 -5.41 -19.53 10.56
N LEU A 4 -4.41 -19.21 11.40
CA LEU A 4 -3.35 -20.13 11.76
C LEU A 4 -3.87 -21.28 12.65
N LYS A 5 -4.79 -20.97 13.57
CA LYS A 5 -5.42 -21.97 14.45
C LYS A 5 -6.10 -23.08 13.64
N GLY A 6 -6.90 -22.70 12.63
CA GLY A 6 -7.62 -23.67 11.80
C GLY A 6 -6.69 -24.56 10.97
N LEU A 7 -5.51 -24.06 10.57
CA LEU A 7 -4.50 -24.87 9.88
C LEU A 7 -3.84 -25.87 10.83
N ILE A 8 -3.54 -25.47 12.07
CA ILE A 8 -2.89 -26.32 13.07
C ILE A 8 -3.82 -27.45 13.53
N GLU A 9 -5.12 -27.18 13.68
CA GLU A 9 -6.10 -28.17 14.14
C GLU A 9 -6.25 -29.37 13.19
N GLY A 10 -5.92 -29.22 11.91
CA GLY A 10 -5.98 -30.29 10.91
C GLY A 10 -4.69 -31.10 10.72
N MET A 11 -3.61 -30.77 11.44
CA MET A 11 -2.29 -31.36 11.18
C MET A 11 -2.03 -32.64 11.98
N ALA A 12 -1.28 -33.56 11.37
CA ALA A 12 -0.83 -34.77 12.02
C ALA A 12 0.30 -34.48 13.03
N TYR A 13 0.45 -35.36 14.03
CA TYR A 13 1.46 -35.21 15.10
C TYR A 13 2.89 -34.92 14.58
N LYS A 14 3.31 -35.63 13.52
CA LYS A 14 4.65 -35.43 12.93
C LYS A 14 4.84 -34.03 12.36
N GLU A 15 3.80 -33.48 11.72
CA GLU A 15 3.80 -32.13 11.14
C GLU A 15 3.84 -31.08 12.26
N LEU A 16 3.04 -31.27 13.30
CA LEU A 16 3.05 -30.41 14.49
C LEU A 16 4.43 -30.38 15.16
N LYS A 17 5.11 -31.53 15.24
CA LYS A 17 6.47 -31.61 15.78
C LYS A 17 7.51 -30.91 14.92
N ALA A 18 7.39 -31.02 13.59
CA ALA A 18 8.26 -30.28 12.68
C ALA A 18 8.07 -28.77 12.83
N ILE A 19 6.82 -28.29 12.85
CA ILE A 19 6.49 -26.88 13.04
C ILE A 19 6.97 -26.37 14.39
N GLN A 20 6.83 -27.15 15.47
CA GLN A 20 7.35 -26.79 16.79
C GLN A 20 8.87 -26.54 16.75
N ARG A 21 9.62 -27.37 16.02
CA ARG A 21 11.07 -27.21 15.85
C ARG A 21 11.39 -25.96 15.03
N ASP A 22 10.72 -25.76 13.90
CA ASP A 22 10.96 -24.60 13.01
C ASP A 22 10.61 -23.26 13.69
N LEU A 23 9.64 -23.26 14.61
CA LEU A 23 9.34 -22.12 15.47
C LEU A 23 10.46 -21.87 16.49
N ALA A 24 10.96 -22.91 17.16
CA ALA A 24 12.03 -22.80 18.15
C ALA A 24 13.36 -22.33 17.54
N GLU A 25 13.65 -22.76 16.31
CA GLU A 25 14.84 -22.36 15.55
C GLU A 25 14.69 -20.97 14.89
N GLY A 26 13.50 -20.36 14.94
CA GLY A 26 13.23 -19.05 14.34
C GLY A 26 13.08 -19.05 12.81
N ASN A 27 13.09 -20.23 12.18
CA ASN A 27 12.97 -20.39 10.73
C ASN A 27 11.65 -19.81 10.20
N MET A 28 10.56 -19.98 10.95
CA MET A 28 9.24 -19.46 10.59
C MET A 28 9.19 -17.92 10.59
N GLY A 29 9.81 -17.29 11.58
CA GLY A 29 9.88 -15.83 11.66
C GLY A 29 10.67 -15.25 10.48
N ARG A 30 11.79 -15.88 10.12
CA ARG A 30 12.58 -15.52 8.94
C ARG A 30 11.78 -15.66 7.65
N LEU A 31 11.10 -16.80 7.46
CA LEU A 31 10.29 -17.04 6.26
C LEU A 31 9.16 -16.01 6.11
N VAL A 32 8.45 -15.68 7.20
CA VAL A 32 7.40 -14.65 7.16
C VAL A 32 7.99 -13.30 6.77
N LYS A 33 9.13 -12.91 7.36
CA LYS A 33 9.81 -11.67 7.03
C LYS A 33 10.22 -11.61 5.56
N GLU A 34 10.91 -12.63 5.05
CA GLU A 34 11.34 -12.71 3.64
C GLU A 34 10.14 -12.56 2.69
N ARG A 35 9.00 -13.19 3.02
CA ARG A 35 7.79 -13.07 2.20
C ARG A 35 7.13 -11.69 2.27
N LEU A 36 7.17 -11.03 3.43
CA LEU A 36 6.71 -9.65 3.56
C LEU A 36 7.61 -8.72 2.75
N ASP A 37 8.92 -8.83 2.90
CA ASP A 37 9.91 -8.03 2.15
C ASP A 37 9.73 -8.21 0.63
N GLU A 38 9.50 -9.43 0.15
CA GLU A 38 9.19 -9.71 -1.26
C GLU A 38 7.89 -9.05 -1.75
N ILE A 39 6.84 -9.09 -0.94
CA ILE A 39 5.54 -8.50 -1.28
C ILE A 39 5.67 -6.98 -1.26
N GLU A 40 6.31 -6.40 -0.26
CA GLU A 40 6.57 -4.96 -0.17
C GLU A 40 7.43 -4.49 -1.33
N ALA A 41 8.48 -5.22 -1.70
CA ALA A 41 9.28 -4.92 -2.88
C ALA A 41 8.45 -4.96 -4.18
N LYS A 42 7.47 -5.87 -4.29
CA LYS A 42 6.56 -5.91 -5.45
C LYS A 42 5.53 -4.79 -5.44
N LEU A 43 5.04 -4.40 -4.26
CA LEU A 43 4.10 -3.30 -4.08
C LEU A 43 4.77 -1.94 -4.30
N GLY A 44 6.01 -1.77 -3.84
CA GLY A 44 6.84 -0.57 -4.09
C GLY A 44 7.33 -0.45 -5.54
N ARG A 45 7.37 -1.56 -6.29
CA ARG A 45 7.64 -1.59 -7.74
C ARG A 45 6.39 -1.41 -8.61
N GLN A 46 5.26 -0.93 -8.07
CA GLN A 46 4.23 -0.40 -8.96
C GLN A 46 4.84 0.79 -9.70
N GLU A 47 5.01 0.67 -11.02
CA GLU A 47 5.45 1.78 -11.87
C GLU A 47 4.58 3.00 -11.51
N HIS A 48 5.16 3.99 -10.84
CA HIS A 48 4.41 5.15 -10.42
C HIS A 48 4.17 5.96 -11.68
N ILE A 49 2.91 6.14 -12.06
CA ILE A 49 2.56 6.94 -13.23
C ILE A 49 2.13 8.32 -12.72
N CYS A 50 2.68 9.38 -13.31
CA CYS A 50 2.19 10.71 -13.02
C CYS A 50 0.72 10.81 -13.47
N PRO A 51 -0.23 11.10 -12.56
CA PRO A 51 -1.66 11.12 -12.90
C PRO A 51 -2.01 12.29 -13.82
N THR A 52 -1.14 13.29 -13.93
CA THR A 52 -1.36 14.47 -14.78
C THR A 52 -0.89 14.23 -16.22
N CYS A 53 0.31 13.69 -16.43
CA CYS A 53 0.94 13.61 -17.75
C CYS A 53 1.22 12.19 -18.24
N GLY A 54 0.99 11.16 -17.41
CA GLY A 54 1.24 9.77 -17.78
C GLY A 54 2.71 9.34 -17.78
N ALA A 55 3.64 10.22 -17.39
CA ALA A 55 5.06 9.88 -17.32
C ALA A 55 5.30 8.77 -16.29
N LYS A 56 6.12 7.78 -16.66
CA LYS A 56 6.63 6.78 -15.72
C LYS A 56 7.60 7.45 -14.74
N LEU A 57 7.39 7.20 -13.46
CA LEU A 57 8.18 7.67 -12.35
C LEU A 57 8.84 6.45 -11.71
N ALA A 58 10.17 6.48 -11.62
CA ALA A 58 10.86 5.69 -10.62
C ALA A 58 10.67 6.35 -9.25
N GLU A 59 10.67 5.57 -8.16
CA GLU A 59 10.55 6.13 -6.79
C GLU A 59 11.60 7.22 -6.53
N GLU A 60 12.82 7.11 -7.08
CA GLU A 60 13.85 8.14 -6.89
C GLU A 60 13.61 9.42 -7.71
N THR A 61 12.72 9.38 -8.71
CA THR A 61 12.44 10.48 -9.63
C THR A 61 11.13 11.23 -9.33
N ALA A 62 10.25 10.65 -8.51
CA ALA A 62 9.05 11.31 -8.06
C ALA A 62 9.42 12.42 -7.05
N LYS A 63 9.43 13.68 -7.52
CA LYS A 63 9.83 14.83 -6.68
C LYS A 63 8.74 15.32 -5.74
N TYR A 64 7.48 15.01 -6.05
CA TYR A 64 6.31 15.52 -5.33
C TYR A 64 5.28 14.43 -5.10
N HIS A 65 4.74 14.38 -3.87
CA HIS A 65 3.73 13.41 -3.47
C HIS A 65 2.55 14.10 -2.79
N LEU A 66 1.35 13.60 -3.05
CA LEU A 66 0.12 14.02 -2.37
C LEU A 66 -0.53 12.79 -1.75
N VAL A 67 -0.84 12.84 -0.45
CA VAL A 67 -1.57 11.80 0.27
C VAL A 67 -2.92 12.37 0.70
N PHE A 68 -4.02 11.70 0.36
CA PHE A 68 -5.38 12.19 0.60
C PHE A 68 -6.36 11.04 0.89
N GLY A 69 -7.53 11.35 1.43
CA GLY A 69 -8.53 10.37 1.87
C GLY A 69 -8.52 10.12 3.38
N PRO A 70 -9.53 9.40 3.90
CA PRO A 70 -9.65 9.10 5.33
C PRO A 70 -8.52 8.14 5.78
N PRO A 71 -8.23 8.04 7.10
CA PRO A 71 -7.13 7.22 7.62
C PRO A 71 -7.11 5.78 7.10
N ASP A 72 -8.28 5.16 6.98
CA ASP A 72 -8.43 3.76 6.53
C ASP A 72 -8.41 3.60 5.00
N PHE A 73 -8.50 4.69 4.24
CA PHE A 73 -8.50 4.69 2.77
C PHE A 73 -7.60 5.80 2.21
N ARG A 74 -6.39 5.93 2.75
CA ARG A 74 -5.40 6.87 2.21
C ARG A 74 -4.97 6.44 0.82
N GLN A 75 -5.10 7.35 -0.12
CA GLN A 75 -4.54 7.26 -1.46
C GLN A 75 -3.29 8.12 -1.55
N ARG A 76 -2.35 7.71 -2.41
CA ARG A 76 -1.11 8.44 -2.70
C ARG A 76 -1.02 8.68 -4.20
N ALA A 77 -0.80 9.93 -4.59
CA ALA A 77 -0.47 10.32 -5.96
C ALA A 77 0.97 10.86 -6.02
N MET A 78 1.68 10.56 -7.11
CA MET A 78 3.06 10.98 -7.34
C MET A 78 3.15 11.80 -8.63
N PHE A 79 3.99 12.85 -8.65
CA PHE A 79 4.09 13.76 -9.78
C PHE A 79 5.55 13.92 -10.25
N CYS A 80 5.75 13.99 -11.57
CA CYS A 80 7.08 14.18 -12.17
C CYS A 80 7.69 15.56 -11.86
N GLY A 81 6.85 16.56 -11.56
CA GLY A 81 7.28 17.93 -11.34
C GLY A 81 6.17 18.80 -10.74
N LEU A 82 6.56 20.01 -10.35
CA LEU A 82 5.69 20.97 -9.68
C LEU A 82 4.50 21.37 -10.57
N ASP A 83 4.71 21.53 -11.87
CA ASP A 83 3.66 21.94 -12.81
C ASP A 83 2.54 20.89 -12.88
N CYS A 84 2.91 19.61 -12.88
CA CYS A 84 1.95 18.51 -12.88
C CYS A 84 1.14 18.44 -11.59
N LEU A 85 1.78 18.69 -10.44
CA LEU A 85 1.09 18.81 -9.15
C LEU A 85 0.14 20.02 -9.14
N SER A 86 0.62 21.20 -9.55
CA SER A 86 -0.16 22.44 -9.58
C SER A 86 -1.38 22.30 -10.47
N PHE A 87 -1.22 21.75 -11.67
CA PHE A 87 -2.35 21.47 -12.59
C PHE A 87 -3.38 20.54 -11.94
N PHE A 88 -2.92 19.47 -11.29
CA PHE A 88 -3.79 18.52 -10.61
C PHE A 88 -4.58 19.18 -9.47
N LEU A 89 -3.93 20.00 -8.64
CA LEU A 89 -4.59 20.73 -7.56
C LEU A 89 -5.62 21.73 -8.08
N GLU A 90 -5.32 22.44 -9.18
CA GLU A 90 -6.28 23.36 -9.81
C GLU A 90 -7.51 22.60 -10.34
N LYS A 91 -7.32 21.41 -10.93
CA LYS A 91 -8.44 20.55 -11.35
C LYS A 91 -9.28 20.08 -10.17
N LEU A 92 -8.66 19.65 -9.08
CA LEU A 92 -9.38 19.27 -7.86
C LEU A 92 -10.19 20.42 -7.26
N LYS A 93 -9.67 21.66 -7.31
CA LYS A 93 -10.41 22.85 -6.86
C LYS A 93 -11.64 23.11 -7.74
N GLN A 94 -11.52 22.93 -9.06
CA GLN A 94 -12.63 23.07 -10.00
C GLN A 94 -13.71 22.00 -9.77
N GLU A 95 -13.32 20.76 -9.48
CA GLU A 95 -14.26 19.67 -9.21
C GLU A 95 -14.99 19.82 -7.87
N ARG A 96 -14.40 20.47 -6.87
CA ARG A 96 -15.08 20.79 -5.60
C ARG A 96 -16.09 21.93 -5.71
N ALA A 97 -16.13 22.66 -6.83
CA ALA A 97 -16.95 23.85 -6.99
C ALA A 97 -18.48 23.63 -7.08
N PRO A 98 -19.08 22.43 -7.27
CA PRO A 98 -20.53 22.26 -7.19
C PRO A 98 -21.09 21.54 -5.95
N LEU A 99 -20.30 21.23 -4.90
CA LEU A 99 -20.81 20.46 -3.74
C LEU A 99 -20.86 21.22 -2.40
N TYR A 100 -20.68 22.55 -2.41
CA TYR A 100 -20.97 23.40 -1.25
C TYR A 100 -22.06 24.43 -1.59
N HIS A 101 -23.20 23.95 -2.09
CA HIS A 101 -24.44 24.70 -1.92
C HIS A 101 -25.31 23.95 -0.90
N GLU A 102 -25.69 24.68 0.15
CA GLU A 102 -26.71 24.36 1.15
C GLU A 102 -26.28 23.54 2.38
N SER A 103 -25.60 24.21 3.31
CA SER A 103 -25.88 24.03 4.73
C SER A 103 -25.67 25.33 5.52
N GLU A 104 -26.29 26.42 5.06
CA GLU A 104 -26.50 27.64 5.86
C GLU A 104 -27.86 28.26 5.47
N ARG A 105 -28.95 27.63 5.94
CA ARG A 105 -30.20 28.29 6.32
C ARG A 105 -30.85 27.51 7.45
#